data_AF-A0A7X8IIR7-F1
#
_entry.id   AF-A0A7X8IIR7-F1
#
_cell.length_a   1.000
_cell.length_b   1.000
_cell.length_c   1.000
_cell.angle_alpha   90.00
_cell.angle_beta   90.00
_cell.angle_gamma   90.00
#
_symmetry.space_group_name_H-M   'P 1'
#
loop_
_entity.id
_entity.type
_entity.pdbx_description
1 polymer ?
#
loop_
_entity_poly.entity_id
_entity_poly.type
_entity_poly.pdbx_seq_one_letter_code
_entity_poly.pdbx_strand_id
1 'polypeptide(L)'
;MEPRFWNRQVETLERSALEAIQLERLRQRVANALRTPLYQKRLFRAGITLPEDIRTLEDLKRIPFTTKDDLRQSYPKGLLAVDLKQVVRVHSSSGTTGVPTVIFYTQGDLDRWTELLARGIVASGATAGDVFQNMMNYGLFTGGLGLHYGAERVGMTV
;
A
#
# COMPACT_ATOMS: atom_id res chain seq x y z
N MET A 1 11.66 -15.39 -25.21
CA MET A 1 10.24 -15.05 -25.00
C MET A 1 10.21 -13.58 -24.61
N GLU A 2 9.39 -12.74 -25.26
CA GLU A 2 9.30 -11.33 -24.84
C GLU A 2 8.78 -11.24 -23.39
N PRO A 3 9.32 -10.32 -22.56
CA PRO A 3 8.79 -10.09 -21.22
C PRO A 3 7.31 -9.68 -21.31
N ARG A 4 6.45 -10.33 -20.51
CA ARG A 4 5.05 -9.95 -20.40
C ARG A 4 4.91 -8.87 -19.34
N PHE A 5 4.22 -7.80 -19.70
CA PHE A 5 3.89 -6.70 -18.81
C PHE A 5 2.37 -6.65 -18.65
N TRP A 6 1.90 -6.51 -17.42
CA TRP A 6 0.50 -6.27 -17.11
C TRP A 6 0.07 -4.84 -17.48
N ASN A 7 0.93 -3.88 -17.17
CA ASN A 7 0.80 -2.46 -17.47
C ASN A 7 2.12 -1.94 -18.06
N ARG A 8 2.36 -2.26 -19.33
CA ARG A 8 3.60 -1.90 -20.05
C ARG A 8 3.94 -0.42 -19.92
N GLN A 9 2.94 0.46 -20.03
CA GLN A 9 3.14 1.92 -19.94
C GLN A 9 3.77 2.35 -18.61
N VAL A 10 3.43 1.70 -17.50
CA VAL A 10 3.98 1.99 -16.17
C VAL A 10 5.25 1.19 -15.89
N GLU A 11 5.28 -0.06 -16.32
CA GLU A 11 6.39 -0.99 -16.03
C GLU A 11 7.66 -0.71 -16.84
N THR A 12 7.54 0.01 -17.96
CA THR A 12 8.68 0.39 -18.80
C THR A 12 8.91 1.91 -18.83
N LEU A 13 8.51 2.63 -17.78
CA LEU A 13 8.77 4.06 -17.69
C LEU A 13 10.28 4.34 -17.64
N GLU A 14 10.69 5.41 -18.34
CA GLU A 14 12.00 6.02 -18.14
C GLU A 14 12.19 6.45 -16.69
N ARG A 15 13.44 6.39 -16.20
CA ARG A 15 13.77 6.69 -14.80
C ARG A 15 13.21 8.04 -14.33
N SER A 16 13.37 9.08 -15.15
CA SER A 16 12.91 10.43 -14.82
C SER A 16 11.39 10.53 -14.70
N ALA A 17 10.64 9.84 -15.56
CA ALA A 17 9.17 9.79 -15.49
C ALA A 17 8.70 9.03 -14.24
N LEU A 18 9.39 7.93 -13.89
CA LEU A 18 9.11 7.19 -12.67
C LEU A 18 9.36 8.05 -11.41
N GLU A 19 10.49 8.76 -11.36
CA GLU A 19 10.85 9.63 -10.24
C GLU A 19 9.87 10.80 -10.07
N ALA A 20 9.37 11.37 -11.17
CA ALA A 20 8.33 12.40 -11.12
C ALA A 20 7.04 11.89 -10.46
N ILE A 21 6.57 10.70 -10.84
CA ILE A 21 5.39 10.06 -10.24
C ILE A 21 5.65 9.71 -8.76
N GLN A 22 6.85 9.24 -8.43
CA GLN A 22 7.22 8.92 -7.05
C GLN A 22 7.20 10.17 -6.16
N LEU A 23 7.73 11.30 -6.63
CA LEU A 23 7.75 12.55 -5.88
C LEU A 23 6.34 13.08 -5.65
N GLU A 24 5.51 13.10 -6.70
CA GLU A 24 4.11 13.50 -6.59
C GLU A 24 3.35 12.64 -5.57
N ARG A 25 3.48 11.31 -5.67
CA ARG A 25 2.82 10.38 -4.76
C ARG A 25 3.35 10.48 -3.34
N LEU A 26 4.65 10.72 -3.15
CA LEU A 26 5.25 10.94 -1.84
C LEU A 26 4.64 12.17 -1.16
N ARG A 27 4.49 13.29 -1.88
CA ARG A 27 3.79 14.49 -1.37
C ARG A 27 2.36 14.15 -0.96
N GLN A 28 1.63 13.40 -1.78
CA GLN A 28 0.27 12.97 -1.43
C GLN A 28 0.24 12.06 -0.18
N ARG A 29 1.26 11.21 0.02
CA ARG A 29 1.37 10.39 1.24
C ARG A 29 1.66 11.26 2.47
N VAL A 30 2.53 12.25 2.35
CA VAL A 30 2.79 13.24 3.42
C VAL A 30 1.53 14.03 3.75
N ALA A 31 0.77 14.48 2.75
CA ALA A 31 -0.50 15.18 2.94
C ALA A 31 -1.49 14.33 3.76
N ASN A 32 -1.58 13.04 3.47
CA ASN A 32 -2.43 12.11 4.22
C ASN A 32 -1.88 11.88 5.64
N ALA A 33 -0.57 11.70 5.78
CA ALA A 33 0.07 11.48 7.08
C ALA A 33 -0.14 12.65 8.03
N LEU A 34 -0.02 13.90 7.55
CA LEU A 34 -0.26 15.12 8.33
C LEU A 34 -1.68 15.22 8.92
N ARG A 35 -2.64 14.45 8.42
CA ARG A 35 -4.01 14.36 8.97
C ARG A 35 -4.11 13.45 10.20
N THR A 36 -3.03 12.75 10.57
CA THR A 36 -3.00 11.83 11.72
C THR A 36 -2.19 12.45 12.86
N PRO A 37 -2.62 12.30 14.13
CA PRO A 37 -1.92 12.91 15.27
C PRO A 37 -0.45 12.49 15.40
N LEU A 38 -0.13 11.21 15.13
CA LEU A 38 1.23 10.69 15.23
C LEU A 38 2.16 11.40 14.24
N TYR A 39 1.79 11.38 12.96
CA TYR A 39 2.64 11.93 11.91
C TYR A 39 2.65 13.45 11.92
N GLN A 40 1.56 14.12 12.31
CA GLN A 40 1.58 15.58 12.51
C GLN A 40 2.71 15.98 13.47
N LYS A 41 2.80 15.34 14.65
CA LYS A 41 3.86 15.61 15.64
C LYS A 41 5.26 15.24 15.15
N ARG A 42 5.40 14.11 14.45
CA ARG A 42 6.71 13.61 13.99
C ARG A 42 7.26 14.40 12.81
N LEU A 43 6.42 14.66 11.81
CA LEU A 43 6.79 15.44 10.64
C LEU A 43 7.11 16.88 11.03
N PHE A 44 6.35 17.47 11.96
CA PHE A 44 6.67 18.79 12.51
C PHE A 44 8.09 18.86 13.09
N ARG A 45 8.50 17.86 13.88
CA ARG A 45 9.86 17.77 14.44
C ARG A 45 10.96 17.59 13.39
N ALA A 46 10.60 17.06 12.21
CA ALA A 46 11.48 16.94 11.06
C ALA A 46 11.46 18.18 10.13
N GLY A 47 10.79 19.26 10.54
CA GLY A 47 10.61 20.47 9.73
C GLY A 47 9.74 20.24 8.50
N ILE A 48 8.78 19.31 8.56
CA ILE A 48 7.80 19.02 7.51
C ILE A 48 6.42 19.37 8.06
N THR A 49 5.84 20.43 7.53
CA THR A 49 4.53 20.96 7.93
C THR A 49 3.52 20.91 6.80
N LEU A 50 4.00 20.91 5.56
CA LEU A 50 3.23 20.84 4.34
C LEU A 50 3.83 19.80 3.38
N PRO A 51 3.03 19.20 2.47
CA PRO A 51 3.54 18.27 1.45
C PRO A 51 4.67 18.86 0.61
N GLU A 52 4.64 20.17 0.33
CA GLU A 52 5.58 20.90 -0.50
C GLU A 52 6.96 21.05 0.15
N ASP A 53 7.08 20.77 1.46
CA ASP A 53 8.38 20.68 2.15
C ASP A 53 9.23 19.51 1.63
N ILE A 54 8.61 18.53 0.93
CA ILE A 54 9.29 17.49 0.15
C ILE A 54 9.52 18.00 -1.27
N ARG A 55 10.72 18.49 -1.56
CA ARG A 55 11.08 19.08 -2.86
C ARG A 55 11.67 18.05 -3.82
N THR A 56 12.31 17.04 -3.27
CA THR A 56 13.02 15.98 -4.01
C THR A 56 12.77 14.62 -3.35
N LEU A 57 13.12 13.53 -4.02
CA LEU A 57 13.06 12.19 -3.42
C LEU A 57 14.06 12.02 -2.26
N GLU A 58 15.16 12.78 -2.26
CA GLU A 58 16.15 12.77 -1.19
C GLU A 58 15.60 13.27 0.15
N ASP A 59 14.57 14.13 0.12
CA ASP A 59 13.89 14.62 1.33
C ASP A 59 13.20 13.48 2.12
N LEU A 60 13.00 12.31 1.51
CA LEU A 60 12.50 11.12 2.21
C LEU A 60 13.36 10.78 3.44
N LYS A 61 14.67 11.05 3.41
CA LYS A 61 15.61 10.82 4.52
C LYS A 61 15.28 11.65 5.77
N ARG A 62 14.53 12.75 5.62
CA ARG A 62 14.08 13.58 6.74
C ARG A 62 12.90 12.95 7.48
N ILE A 63 12.14 12.05 6.84
CA ILE A 63 10.97 11.43 7.44
C ILE A 63 11.41 10.35 8.44
N PRO A 64 11.05 10.46 9.73
CA PRO A 64 11.43 9.48 10.72
C PRO A 64 10.76 8.14 10.46
N PHE A 65 11.46 7.05 10.80
CA PHE A 65 10.93 5.70 10.66
C PHE A 65 9.64 5.51 11.46
N THR A 66 8.77 4.64 10.94
CA THR A 66 7.61 4.11 11.66
C THR A 66 7.93 2.69 12.11
N THR A 67 7.80 2.44 13.40
CA THR A 67 8.12 1.17 14.05
C THR A 67 6.85 0.37 14.32
N LYS A 68 7.01 -0.91 14.69
CA LYS A 68 5.86 -1.75 15.09
C LYS A 68 5.15 -1.22 16.33
N ASP A 69 5.89 -0.61 17.26
CA ASP A 69 5.32 -0.05 18.49
C ASP A 69 4.44 1.17 18.21
N ASP A 70 4.76 1.95 17.18
CA ASP A 70 3.91 3.06 16.74
C ASP A 70 2.54 2.57 16.28
N LEU A 71 2.51 1.45 15.56
CA LEU A 71 1.27 0.83 15.11
C LEU A 71 0.43 0.32 16.29
N ARG A 72 1.09 -0.24 17.31
CA ARG A 72 0.44 -0.72 18.55
C ARG A 72 -0.12 0.44 19.37
N GLN A 73 0.66 1.50 19.57
CA GLN A 73 0.24 2.69 20.33
C GLN A 73 -0.88 3.48 19.63
N SER A 74 -0.95 3.39 18.31
CA SER A 74 -2.00 4.01 17.51
C SER A 74 -3.23 3.12 17.33
N TYR A 75 -3.32 1.98 18.00
CA TYR A 75 -4.46 1.09 17.89
C TYR A 75 -5.77 1.74 18.41
N PRO A 76 -6.92 1.46 17.78
CA PRO A 76 -7.06 0.81 16.49
C PRO A 76 -6.91 1.80 15.32
N LYS A 77 -7.23 3.08 15.51
CA LYS A 77 -7.52 4.05 14.42
C LYS A 77 -6.58 5.26 14.36
N GLY A 78 -5.56 5.34 15.21
CA GLY A 78 -4.69 6.52 15.36
C GLY A 78 -3.88 6.88 14.10
N LEU A 79 -3.77 5.97 13.13
CA LEU A 79 -3.13 6.20 11.83
C LEU A 79 -4.12 6.29 10.66
N LEU A 80 -5.43 6.32 10.96
CA LEU A 80 -6.45 6.45 9.93
C LEU A 80 -6.49 7.90 9.43
N ALA A 81 -6.11 8.11 8.17
CA ALA A 81 -6.04 9.44 7.54
C ALA A 81 -7.34 9.88 6.84
N VAL A 82 -8.41 9.10 6.97
CA VAL A 82 -9.73 9.32 6.34
C VAL A 82 -10.85 9.06 7.35
N ASP A 83 -12.06 9.51 7.05
CA ASP A 83 -13.24 9.12 7.83
C ASP A 83 -13.47 7.60 7.69
N LEU A 84 -13.83 6.93 8.79
CA LEU A 84 -14.09 5.49 8.81
C LEU A 84 -15.20 5.08 7.82
N LYS A 85 -16.15 5.97 7.49
CA LYS A 85 -17.18 5.69 6.47
C LYS A 85 -16.62 5.46 5.06
N GLN A 86 -15.39 5.89 4.80
CA GLN A 86 -14.72 5.69 3.52
C GLN A 86 -13.96 4.35 3.48
N VAL A 87 -13.85 3.67 4.62
CA VAL A 87 -13.17 2.39 4.76
C VAL A 87 -14.14 1.27 4.41
N VAL A 88 -13.69 0.36 3.54
CA VAL A 88 -14.46 -0.80 3.08
C VAL A 88 -13.82 -2.14 3.50
N ARG A 89 -12.60 -2.11 4.06
CA ARG A 89 -11.93 -3.30 4.59
C ARG A 89 -11.00 -3.01 5.76
N VAL A 90 -10.88 -4.00 6.63
CA VAL A 90 -9.87 -4.12 7.66
C VAL A 90 -9.12 -5.43 7.50
N HIS A 91 -7.79 -5.38 7.61
CA HIS A 91 -6.97 -6.55 7.90
C HIS A 91 -6.30 -6.39 9.26
N SER A 92 -6.08 -7.51 9.95
CA SER A 92 -5.49 -7.51 11.27
C SER A 92 -4.54 -8.69 11.45
N SER A 93 -3.37 -8.44 12.03
CA SER A 93 -2.46 -9.51 12.43
C SER A 93 -2.92 -10.13 13.75
N SER A 94 -2.57 -11.39 14.01
CA SER A 94 -2.91 -12.10 15.26
C SER A 94 -2.28 -11.48 16.53
N GLY A 95 -1.21 -10.68 16.42
CA GLY A 95 -0.61 -9.95 17.53
C GLY A 95 -0.12 -10.85 18.67
N THR A 96 1.13 -11.32 18.62
CA THR A 96 1.69 -12.23 19.64
C THR A 96 1.81 -11.65 21.05
N THR A 97 1.71 -10.32 21.18
CA THR A 97 1.87 -9.57 22.45
C THR A 97 0.58 -8.88 22.90
N GLY A 98 -0.59 -9.25 22.37
CA GLY A 98 -1.91 -8.83 22.83
C GLY A 98 -2.58 -7.68 22.06
N VAL A 99 -1.82 -6.72 21.53
CA VAL A 99 -2.37 -5.64 20.68
C VAL A 99 -2.10 -5.95 19.21
N PRO A 100 -3.13 -6.24 18.40
CA PRO A 100 -2.95 -6.52 16.98
C PRO A 100 -2.65 -5.25 16.20
N THR A 101 -2.01 -5.38 15.04
CA THR A 101 -1.92 -4.28 14.07
C THR A 101 -3.09 -4.35 13.13
N VAL A 102 -3.81 -3.23 13.02
CA VAL A 102 -4.99 -3.07 12.16
C VAL A 102 -4.64 -2.13 11.02
N ILE A 103 -4.98 -2.55 9.80
CA ILE A 103 -4.82 -1.75 8.58
C ILE A 103 -6.19 -1.58 7.93
N PHE A 104 -6.53 -0.34 7.61
CA PHE A 104 -7.80 0.03 6.96
C PHE A 104 -7.56 0.34 5.48
N TYR A 105 -8.52 -0.04 4.65
CA TYR A 105 -8.46 0.19 3.21
C TYR A 105 -9.74 0.88 2.73
N THR A 106 -9.57 1.96 1.99
CA THR A 106 -10.64 2.51 1.13
C THR A 106 -10.82 1.64 -0.11
N GLN A 107 -11.90 1.82 -0.86
CA GLN A 107 -12.10 1.09 -2.12
C GLN A 107 -10.91 1.32 -3.08
N GLY A 108 -10.46 2.57 -3.22
CA GLY A 108 -9.31 2.89 -4.06
C GLY A 108 -7.99 2.25 -3.58
N ASP A 109 -7.83 1.97 -2.28
CA ASP A 109 -6.67 1.21 -1.79
C ASP A 109 -6.73 -0.25 -2.21
N LEU A 110 -7.92 -0.87 -2.16
CA LEU A 110 -8.13 -2.24 -2.64
C LEU A 110 -7.94 -2.36 -4.15
N ASP A 111 -8.41 -1.38 -4.92
CA ASP A 111 -8.24 -1.37 -6.38
C ASP A 111 -6.76 -1.32 -6.75
N ARG A 112 -5.97 -0.48 -6.06
CA ARG A 112 -4.52 -0.40 -6.21
C ARG A 112 -3.81 -1.68 -5.78
N TRP A 113 -4.19 -2.24 -4.64
CA TRP A 113 -3.61 -3.50 -4.16
C TRP A 113 -3.87 -4.64 -5.13
N THR A 114 -5.10 -4.74 -5.66
CA THR A 114 -5.49 -5.73 -6.66
C THR A 114 -4.69 -5.58 -7.95
N GLU A 115 -4.51 -4.35 -8.45
CA GLU A 115 -3.69 -4.10 -9.64
C GLU A 115 -2.22 -4.51 -9.45
N LEU A 116 -1.63 -4.23 -8.28
CA LEU A 116 -0.26 -4.63 -7.96
C LEU A 116 -0.11 -6.16 -7.88
N LEU A 117 -1.11 -6.86 -7.33
CA LEU A 117 -1.07 -8.32 -7.27
C LEU A 117 -1.26 -8.96 -8.65
N ALA A 118 -2.17 -8.43 -9.48
CA ALA A 118 -2.29 -8.86 -10.88
C ALA A 118 -0.97 -8.68 -11.64
N ARG A 119 -0.31 -7.53 -11.45
CA ARG A 119 1.03 -7.27 -12.02
C ARG A 119 2.06 -8.28 -11.54
N GLY A 120 2.10 -8.58 -10.24
CA GLY A 120 3.02 -9.57 -9.68
C GLY A 120 2.82 -10.98 -10.22
N ILE A 121 1.55 -11.39 -10.41
CA ILE A 121 1.18 -12.68 -11.00
C ILE A 121 1.65 -12.76 -12.47
N VAL A 122 1.38 -11.74 -13.27
CA VAL A 122 1.83 -11.72 -14.68
C VAL A 122 3.35 -11.69 -14.78
N ALA A 123 4.02 -10.95 -13.89
CA ALA A 123 5.48 -10.90 -13.82
C ALA A 123 6.11 -12.27 -13.48
N SER A 124 5.38 -13.19 -12.84
CA SER A 124 5.85 -14.57 -12.62
C SER A 124 5.66 -15.48 -13.84
N GLY A 125 5.14 -14.96 -14.95
CA GLY A 125 4.87 -15.70 -16.18
C GLY A 125 3.48 -16.32 -16.28
N ALA A 126 2.64 -16.17 -15.24
CA ALA A 126 1.27 -16.67 -15.24
C ALA A 126 0.35 -15.81 -16.12
N THR A 127 -0.76 -16.40 -16.53
CA THR A 127 -1.66 -15.87 -17.55
C THR A 127 -3.11 -16.18 -17.20
N ALA A 128 -4.06 -15.55 -17.91
CA ALA A 128 -5.48 -15.86 -17.77
C ALA A 128 -5.84 -17.32 -18.15
N GLY A 129 -4.95 -18.04 -18.84
CA GLY A 129 -5.16 -19.45 -19.21
C GLY A 129 -4.83 -20.45 -18.11
N ASP A 130 -4.28 -19.99 -16.99
CA ASP A 130 -3.87 -20.84 -15.87
C ASP A 130 -4.96 -20.98 -14.81
N VAL A 131 -4.93 -22.07 -14.05
CA VAL A 131 -5.76 -22.28 -12.85
C VAL A 131 -4.93 -21.96 -11.61
N PHE A 132 -5.39 -21.01 -10.79
CA PHE A 132 -4.66 -20.50 -9.63
C PHE A 132 -5.13 -21.16 -8.33
N GLN A 133 -4.35 -22.10 -7.81
CA GLN A 133 -4.62 -22.67 -6.49
C GLN A 133 -4.16 -21.72 -5.38
N ASN A 134 -5.08 -20.98 -4.78
CA ASN A 134 -4.76 -20.11 -3.65
C ASN A 134 -4.70 -20.89 -2.32
N MET A 135 -3.48 -21.27 -1.90
CA MET A 135 -3.25 -22.00 -0.65
C MET A 135 -3.12 -21.09 0.59
N MET A 136 -3.42 -19.79 0.48
CA MET A 136 -3.39 -18.87 1.60
C MET A 136 -4.69 -18.88 2.39
N ASN A 137 -4.61 -18.64 3.70
CA ASN A 137 -5.79 -18.51 4.54
C ASN A 137 -6.62 -17.28 4.14
N TYR A 138 -7.92 -17.47 4.01
CA TYR A 138 -8.91 -16.40 3.84
C TYR A 138 -9.36 -15.88 5.21
N GLY A 139 -9.57 -14.57 5.31
CA GLY A 139 -9.99 -13.90 6.53
C GLY A 139 -9.19 -12.62 6.79
N LEU A 140 -8.77 -12.42 8.05
CA LEU A 140 -8.02 -11.22 8.45
C LEU A 140 -6.58 -11.20 7.92
N PHE A 141 -6.03 -12.34 7.52
CA PHE A 141 -4.77 -12.42 6.81
C PHE A 141 -4.92 -11.90 5.38
N THR A 142 -3.99 -11.03 4.96
CA THR A 142 -4.05 -10.35 3.65
C THR A 142 -3.84 -11.30 2.48
N GLY A 143 -3.09 -12.39 2.68
CA GLY A 143 -2.67 -13.29 1.60
C GLY A 143 -3.84 -13.92 0.82
N GLY A 144 -4.85 -14.44 1.53
CA GLY A 144 -6.00 -15.10 0.89
C GLY A 144 -6.76 -14.14 -0.04
N LEU A 145 -7.38 -13.09 0.52
CA LEU A 145 -8.16 -12.13 -0.25
C LEU A 145 -7.32 -11.34 -1.26
N GLY A 146 -6.07 -11.03 -0.93
CA GLY A 146 -5.17 -10.34 -1.85
C GLY A 146 -4.95 -11.15 -3.11
N LEU A 147 -4.34 -12.34 -2.98
CA LEU A 147 -4.02 -13.18 -4.14
C LEU A 147 -5.26 -13.59 -4.92
N HIS A 148 -6.38 -13.81 -4.22
CA HIS A 148 -7.67 -14.07 -4.85
C HIS A 148 -8.07 -12.94 -5.81
N TYR A 149 -8.15 -11.69 -5.34
CA TYR A 149 -8.51 -10.56 -6.20
C TYR A 149 -7.49 -10.32 -7.31
N GLY A 150 -6.19 -10.52 -7.04
CA GLY A 150 -5.14 -10.41 -8.05
C GLY A 150 -5.32 -11.43 -9.18
N ALA A 151 -5.55 -12.70 -8.83
CA ALA A 151 -5.72 -13.79 -9.81
C ALA A 151 -7.02 -13.64 -10.61
N GLU A 152 -8.14 -13.31 -9.96
CA GLU A 152 -9.39 -12.97 -10.66
C GLU A 152 -9.19 -11.78 -11.62
N ARG A 153 -8.43 -10.75 -11.20
CA ARG A 153 -8.14 -9.59 -12.03
C ARG A 153 -7.33 -9.96 -13.28
N VAL A 154 -6.42 -10.93 -13.20
CA VAL A 154 -5.69 -11.47 -14.36
C VAL A 154 -6.63 -12.26 -15.29
N GLY A 155 -7.76 -12.76 -14.77
CA GLY A 155 -8.71 -13.60 -15.50
C GLY A 155 -8.50 -15.09 -15.28
N MET A 156 -7.81 -15.47 -14.20
CA MET A 156 -7.56 -16.87 -13.83
C MET A 156 -8.79 -17.47 -13.14
N THR A 157 -8.96 -18.78 -13.24
CA THR A 157 -9.85 -19.54 -12.36
C THR A 157 -9.18 -19.70 -11.00
N VAL A 158 -9.88 -19.37 -9.90
CA VAL A 158 -9.35 -19.39 -8.51
C VAL A 158 -10.10 -20.40 -7.65
#